data_AF-A0ABD0JSW8-F1
#
_entry.id   AF-A0ABD0JSW8-F1
#
_cell.length_a   1.000
_cell.length_b   1.000
_cell.length_c   1.000
_cell.angle_alpha   90.00
_cell.angle_beta   90.00
_cell.angle_gamma   90.00
#
_symmetry.space_group_name_H-M   'P 1'
#
loop_
_entity.id
_entity.type
_entity.pdbx_description
1 polymer ?
#
loop_
_entity_poly.entity_id
_entity_poly.type
_entity_poly.pdbx_seq_one_letter_code
_entity_poly.pdbx_strand_id
1 'polypeptide(L)'
;MGCIMTASECGWFVMGFVMTLSECGWFVMGCIMTASECGWFVMGFVMTVSECECFVMGCIMTASECGWFVMGFVMTVSDCEWIVVCFVVNVSECEWVVMGCIMTASKCEWIVMGCIMTASECEWFVMGFCRDCK
;
A
#
# COMPACT_ATOMS: atom_id res chain seq x y z
N MET A 1 18.78 -11.98 17.79
CA MET A 1 19.80 -11.62 16.78
C MET A 1 19.07 -10.82 15.70
N GLY A 2 18.80 -9.54 15.96
CA GLY A 2 18.16 -8.67 14.96
C GLY A 2 19.27 -7.96 14.20
N CYS A 3 19.41 -8.24 12.90
CA CYS A 3 20.30 -7.49 12.04
C CYS A 3 19.57 -6.19 11.68
N ILE A 4 20.06 -5.07 12.23
CA ILE A 4 19.68 -3.73 11.79
C ILE A 4 20.67 -3.36 10.69
N MET A 5 20.16 -2.95 9.53
CA MET A 5 21.01 -2.49 8.43
C MET A 5 20.53 -1.14 7.93
N THR A 6 21.49 -0.32 7.54
CA THR A 6 21.25 0.96 6.87
C THR A 6 22.08 0.96 5.59
N ALA A 7 21.44 1.19 4.45
CA ALA A 7 22.14 1.33 3.18
C ALA A 7 21.54 2.47 2.36
N SER A 8 22.36 3.15 1.57
CA SER A 8 21.90 4.24 0.71
C SER A 8 21.24 3.70 -0.56
N GLU A 9 21.88 2.75 -1.22
CA GLU A 9 21.41 2.18 -2.48
C GLU A 9 21.54 0.67 -2.42
N CYS A 10 20.48 -0.02 -2.81
CA CYS A 10 20.45 -1.48 -2.89
C CYS A 10 19.69 -1.93 -4.13
N GLY A 11 20.40 -2.53 -5.10
CA GLY A 11 19.74 -3.10 -6.28
C GLY A 11 18.79 -4.23 -5.90
N TRP A 12 19.27 -5.20 -5.11
CA TRP A 12 18.51 -6.38 -4.70
C TRP A 12 18.81 -6.71 -3.24
N PHE A 13 17.75 -6.90 -2.44
CA PHE A 13 17.87 -7.33 -1.07
C PHE A 13 16.84 -8.41 -0.73
N VAL A 14 17.30 -9.47 -0.06
CA VAL A 14 16.49 -10.69 0.10
C VAL A 14 15.81 -10.78 1.46
N MET A 15 16.53 -10.49 2.56
CA MET A 15 16.01 -10.72 3.91
C MET A 15 16.62 -9.79 4.95
N GLY A 16 15.76 -9.12 5.71
CA GLY A 16 16.16 -8.20 6.78
C GLY A 16 15.13 -8.14 7.90
N PHE A 17 15.57 -7.89 9.12
CA PHE A 17 14.64 -7.76 10.25
C PHE A 17 14.20 -6.30 10.42
N VAL A 18 15.18 -5.39 10.51
CA VAL A 18 14.96 -3.94 10.52
C VAL A 18 15.88 -3.31 9.51
N MET A 19 15.35 -2.57 8.54
CA MET A 19 16.17 -1.87 7.57
C MET A 19 15.74 -0.42 7.38
N THR A 20 16.72 0.42 7.06
CA THR A 20 16.51 1.75 6.50
C THR A 20 17.26 1.84 5.18
N LEU A 21 16.53 2.12 4.11
CA LEU A 21 17.06 2.28 2.75
C LEU A 21 16.69 3.68 2.26
N SER A 22 17.54 4.33 1.46
CA SER A 22 17.02 5.41 0.59
C SER A 22 16.42 4.77 -0.64
N GLU A 23 17.23 4.13 -1.48
CA GLU A 23 16.76 3.56 -2.75
C GLU A 23 16.89 2.05 -2.76
N CYS A 24 15.81 1.37 -3.17
CA CYS A 24 15.83 -0.06 -3.42
C CYS A 24 15.15 -0.42 -4.74
N GLY A 25 15.87 -1.15 -5.60
CA GLY A 25 15.26 -1.69 -6.82
C GLY A 25 14.28 -2.81 -6.48
N TRP A 26 14.78 -3.85 -5.82
CA TRP A 26 14.02 -5.05 -5.48
C TRP A 26 14.25 -5.48 -4.04
N PHE A 27 13.16 -5.62 -3.30
CA PHE A 27 13.19 -6.11 -1.93
C PHE A 27 12.21 -7.28 -1.75
N VAL A 28 12.72 -8.39 -1.23
CA VAL A 28 11.93 -9.63 -1.16
C VAL A 28 11.22 -9.78 0.18
N MET A 29 11.91 -9.62 1.32
CA MET A 29 11.29 -9.95 2.60
C MET A 29 11.87 -9.19 3.81
N GLY A 30 10.98 -8.60 4.60
CA GLY A 30 11.34 -7.74 5.72
C GLY A 30 10.31 -7.74 6.84
N CYS A 31 10.74 -7.57 8.09
CA CYS A 31 9.79 -7.38 9.19
C CYS A 31 9.43 -5.90 9.35
N ILE A 32 10.43 -5.03 9.48
CA ILE A 32 10.27 -3.58 9.63
C ILE A 32 11.17 -2.89 8.63
N MET A 33 10.61 -2.01 7.81
CA MET A 33 11.37 -1.26 6.81
C MET A 33 10.95 0.19 6.76
N THR A 34 11.94 1.02 6.49
CA THR A 34 11.74 2.39 6.02
C THR A 34 12.53 2.57 4.75
N ALA A 35 11.88 3.00 3.68
CA ALA A 35 12.53 3.31 2.40
C ALA A 35 12.06 4.66 1.86
N SER A 36 12.91 5.41 1.14
CA SER A 36 12.39 6.55 0.39
C SER A 36 11.81 6.09 -0.94
N GLU A 37 12.55 5.30 -1.70
CA GLU A 37 12.13 4.82 -3.01
C GLU A 37 12.30 3.31 -3.08
N CYS A 38 11.25 2.63 -3.54
CA CYS A 38 11.24 1.19 -3.76
C CYS A 38 10.57 0.86 -5.09
N GLY A 39 11.31 0.30 -6.05
CA GLY A 39 10.69 -0.20 -7.27
C GLY A 39 9.72 -1.34 -6.95
N TRP A 40 10.27 -2.46 -6.50
CA TRP A 40 9.51 -3.68 -6.25
C TRP A 40 9.70 -4.19 -4.84
N PHE A 41 8.58 -4.39 -4.16
CA PHE A 41 8.56 -4.95 -2.83
C PHE A 41 7.60 -6.13 -2.72
N VAL A 42 8.11 -7.28 -2.26
CA VAL A 42 7.34 -8.53 -2.27
C VAL A 42 6.62 -8.78 -0.95
N MET A 43 7.29 -8.68 0.21
CA MET A 43 6.70 -9.10 1.49
C MET A 43 7.23 -8.34 2.71
N GLY A 44 6.32 -7.79 3.50
CA GLY A 44 6.65 -6.90 4.62
C GLY A 44 5.64 -6.95 5.74
N PHE A 45 6.08 -6.90 7.00
CA PHE A 45 5.13 -6.84 8.11
C PHE A 45 4.71 -5.40 8.41
N VAL A 46 5.67 -4.52 8.68
CA VAL A 46 5.46 -3.10 8.95
C VAL A 46 6.39 -2.29 8.07
N MET A 47 5.80 -1.37 7.32
CA MET A 47 6.49 -0.74 6.21
C MET A 47 6.13 0.73 6.11
N THR A 48 7.14 1.56 5.90
CA THR A 48 6.96 2.98 5.58
C THR A 48 7.81 3.30 4.36
N VAL A 49 7.16 3.68 3.27
CA VAL A 49 7.82 4.00 2.00
C VAL A 49 7.32 5.37 1.57
N SER A 50 8.15 6.25 0.98
CA SER A 50 7.57 7.42 0.30
C SER A 50 7.02 7.02 -1.05
N GLU A 51 7.84 6.45 -1.92
CA GLU A 51 7.45 6.11 -3.29
C GLU A 51 7.67 4.62 -3.55
N CYS A 52 6.61 3.95 -4.02
CA CYS A 52 6.71 2.55 -4.42
C CYS A 52 6.01 2.28 -5.75
N GLU A 53 6.71 1.72 -6.74
CA GLU A 53 6.04 1.35 -7.99
C GLU A 53 5.10 0.16 -7.77
N CYS A 54 5.60 -0.89 -7.12
CA CYS A 54 4.89 -2.15 -6.97
C CYS A 54 5.09 -2.78 -5.59
N PHE A 55 3.99 -3.01 -4.90
CA PHE A 55 3.95 -3.68 -3.61
C PHE A 55 3.01 -4.89 -3.63
N VAL A 56 3.55 -6.07 -3.32
CA VAL A 56 2.80 -7.32 -3.46
C VAL A 56 2.08 -7.72 -2.17
N MET A 57 2.75 -7.71 -1.02
CA MET A 57 2.14 -8.22 0.21
C MET A 57 2.64 -7.58 1.49
N GLY A 58 1.72 -7.17 2.36
CA GLY A 58 2.10 -6.72 3.68
C GLY A 58 0.98 -6.57 4.69
N CYS A 59 1.34 -6.56 5.97
CA CYS A 59 0.36 -6.43 7.05
C CYS A 59 -0.02 -4.98 7.29
N ILE A 60 0.97 -4.10 7.50
CA ILE A 60 0.77 -2.69 7.77
C ILE A 60 1.68 -1.87 6.85
N MET A 61 1.07 -1.03 6.04
CA MET A 61 1.74 -0.22 5.03
C MET A 61 1.36 1.25 5.17
N THR A 62 2.38 2.10 5.12
CA THR A 62 2.23 3.54 4.93
C THR A 62 3.06 3.95 3.73
N ALA A 63 2.39 4.52 2.72
CA ALA A 63 3.02 5.05 1.51
C ALA A 63 2.57 6.50 1.27
N SER A 64 3.41 7.36 0.69
CA SER A 64 2.87 8.59 0.08
C SER A 64 2.33 8.28 -1.31
N GLU A 65 3.14 7.63 -2.14
CA GLU A 65 2.77 7.28 -3.51
C GLU A 65 2.99 5.79 -3.74
N CYS A 66 1.99 5.12 -4.30
CA CYS A 66 2.10 3.73 -4.70
C CYS A 66 1.46 3.49 -6.06
N GLY A 67 2.21 2.98 -7.04
CA GLY A 67 1.60 2.59 -8.32
C GLY A 67 0.62 1.44 -8.11
N TRP A 68 1.15 0.30 -7.68
CA TRP A 68 0.39 -0.95 -7.58
C TRP A 68 0.50 -1.57 -6.20
N PHE A 69 -0.64 -1.84 -5.60
CA PHE A 69 -0.75 -2.59 -4.36
C PHE A 69 -1.64 -3.81 -4.53
N VAL A 70 -1.08 -4.99 -4.25
CA VAL A 70 -1.81 -6.26 -4.49
C VAL A 70 -2.55 -6.76 -3.26
N MET A 71 -1.89 -6.85 -2.09
CA MET A 71 -2.48 -7.53 -0.93
C MET A 71 -2.01 -6.98 0.41
N GLY A 72 -2.96 -6.70 1.30
CA GLY A 72 -2.60 -6.42 2.69
C GLY A 72 -3.74 -6.26 3.67
N PHE A 73 -3.37 -6.13 4.94
CA PHE A 73 -4.35 -5.97 6.01
C PHE A 73 -4.73 -4.51 6.23
N VAL A 74 -3.73 -3.65 6.48
CA VAL A 74 -3.94 -2.24 6.76
C VAL A 74 -3.04 -1.43 5.85
N MET A 75 -3.65 -0.55 5.06
CA MET A 75 -2.94 0.38 4.19
C MET A 75 -3.35 1.81 4.51
N THR A 76 -2.37 2.69 4.55
CA THR A 76 -2.57 4.14 4.48
C THR A 76 -1.71 4.67 3.35
N VAL A 77 -2.33 5.19 2.31
CA VAL A 77 -1.62 5.76 1.17
C VAL A 77 -2.18 7.14 0.84
N SER A 78 -1.34 8.09 0.42
CA SER A 78 -1.89 9.35 -0.07
C SER A 78 -2.47 9.11 -1.46
N ASP A 79 -1.61 8.70 -2.40
CA ASP A 79 -1.98 8.55 -3.79
C ASP A 79 -1.62 7.15 -4.29
N CYS A 80 -2.59 6.46 -4.89
CA CYS A 80 -2.34 5.13 -5.43
C CYS A 80 -3.13 4.84 -6.71
N GLU A 81 -2.47 4.36 -7.77
CA GLU A 81 -3.19 4.04 -9.00
C GLU A 81 -4.08 2.80 -8.80
N TRP A 82 -3.53 1.72 -8.25
CA TRP A 82 -4.23 0.43 -8.18
C TRP A 82 -4.12 -0.25 -6.82
N ILE A 83 -5.27 -0.53 -6.22
CA ILE A 83 -5.38 -1.38 -5.02
C ILE A 83 -6.23 -2.61 -5.35
N VAL A 84 -5.64 -3.79 -5.28
CA VAL A 84 -6.35 -5.05 -5.61
C VAL A 84 -7.10 -5.58 -4.40
N VAL A 85 -6.41 -5.91 -3.30
CA VAL A 85 -7.07 -6.47 -2.12
C VAL A 85 -6.51 -5.85 -0.84
N CYS A 86 -7.39 -5.23 -0.05
CA CYS A 86 -7.07 -4.88 1.32
C CYS A 86 -8.23 -5.09 2.28
N PHE A 87 -7.90 -5.35 3.55
CA PHE A 87 -8.93 -5.41 4.59
C PHE A 87 -9.33 -4.02 5.06
N VAL A 88 -8.36 -3.17 5.43
CA VAL A 88 -8.57 -1.76 5.77
C VAL A 88 -7.70 -0.88 4.87
N VAL A 89 -8.30 0.08 4.20
CA VAL A 89 -7.56 1.10 3.43
C VAL A 89 -8.02 2.47 3.84
N ASN A 90 -7.05 3.36 4.03
CA ASN A 90 -7.26 4.79 4.03
C ASN A 90 -6.46 5.37 2.87
N VAL A 91 -7.15 6.02 1.94
CA VAL A 91 -6.53 6.64 0.77
C VAL A 91 -7.06 8.04 0.54
N SER A 92 -6.20 9.00 0.19
CA SER A 92 -6.71 10.29 -0.30
C SER A 92 -7.19 10.16 -1.74
N GLU A 93 -6.34 9.73 -2.66
CA GLU A 93 -6.68 9.62 -4.08
C GLU A 93 -6.31 8.23 -4.62
N CYS A 94 -7.28 7.58 -5.25
CA CYS A 94 -7.09 6.30 -5.92
C CYS A 94 -7.77 6.27 -7.28
N GLU A 95 -7.17 5.64 -8.28
CA GLU A 95 -7.92 5.39 -9.52
C GLU A 95 -8.80 4.14 -9.36
N TRP A 96 -8.19 3.01 -8.96
CA TRP A 96 -8.87 1.72 -8.95
C TRP A 96 -8.73 0.99 -7.62
N VAL A 97 -9.88 0.56 -7.08
CA VAL A 97 -9.95 -0.37 -5.94
C VAL A 97 -10.80 -1.58 -6.31
N VAL A 98 -10.21 -2.78 -6.25
CA VAL A 98 -10.93 -4.01 -6.60
C VAL A 98 -11.67 -4.59 -5.39
N MET A 99 -11.02 -4.74 -4.23
CA MET A 99 -11.64 -5.36 -3.06
C MET A 99 -11.15 -4.73 -1.75
N GLY A 100 -12.08 -4.11 -1.02
CA GLY A 100 -11.89 -3.57 0.32
C GLY A 100 -12.91 -4.11 1.33
N CYS A 101 -12.51 -4.39 2.57
CA CYS A 101 -13.51 -4.63 3.62
C CYS A 101 -13.96 -3.31 4.27
N ILE A 102 -13.02 -2.49 4.73
CA ILE A 102 -13.29 -1.18 5.31
C ILE A 102 -12.44 -0.17 4.56
N MET A 103 -13.07 0.79 3.90
CA MET A 103 -12.35 1.78 3.10
C MET A 103 -12.79 3.19 3.45
N THR A 104 -11.80 4.07 3.56
CA THR A 104 -11.99 5.51 3.56
C THR A 104 -11.18 6.08 2.40
N ALA A 105 -11.88 6.64 1.41
CA ALA A 105 -11.27 7.28 0.26
C ALA A 105 -11.71 8.76 0.19
N SER A 106 -10.85 9.69 -0.19
CA SER A 106 -11.34 11.05 -0.51
C SER A 106 -11.83 11.08 -1.96
N LYS A 107 -11.03 10.58 -2.89
CA LYS A 107 -11.39 10.42 -4.29
C LYS A 107 -11.04 9.03 -4.77
N CYS A 108 -12.00 8.38 -5.41
CA CYS A 108 -11.78 7.13 -6.12
C CYS A 108 -12.51 7.16 -7.46
N GLU A 109 -11.87 6.78 -8.57
CA GLU A 109 -12.63 6.66 -9.82
C GLU A 109 -13.49 5.40 -9.82
N TRP A 110 -12.89 4.25 -9.50
CA TRP A 110 -13.52 2.94 -9.63
C TRP A 110 -13.38 2.09 -8.37
N ILE A 111 -14.52 1.58 -7.89
CA ILE A 111 -14.56 0.65 -6.76
C ILE A 111 -15.44 -0.55 -7.12
N VAL A 112 -14.85 -1.74 -7.15
CA VAL A 112 -15.56 -2.96 -7.54
C VAL A 112 -16.30 -3.59 -6.35
N MET A 113 -15.63 -3.81 -5.22
CA MET A 113 -16.25 -4.44 -4.05
C MET A 113 -15.77 -3.80 -2.74
N GLY A 114 -16.74 -3.44 -1.88
CA GLY A 114 -16.49 -2.82 -0.57
C GLY A 114 -17.45 -3.29 0.52
N CYS A 115 -17.00 -3.82 1.66
CA CYS A 115 -17.95 -4.18 2.72
C CYS A 115 -18.51 -2.96 3.46
N ILE A 116 -17.68 -1.96 3.78
CA ILE A 116 -18.06 -0.70 4.42
C ILE A 116 -17.21 0.42 3.80
N MET A 117 -17.87 1.38 3.16
CA MET A 117 -17.21 2.45 2.42
C MET A 117 -17.62 3.84 2.92
N THR A 118 -16.65 4.73 3.03
CA THR A 118 -16.85 6.19 3.11
C THR A 118 -16.00 6.83 2.01
N ALA A 119 -16.64 7.50 1.05
CA ALA A 119 -15.93 8.14 -0.05
C ALA A 119 -16.51 9.54 -0.33
N SER A 120 -15.68 10.58 -0.48
CA SER A 120 -16.23 11.90 -0.80
C SER A 120 -16.54 12.09 -2.28
N GLU A 121 -15.80 11.46 -3.18
CA GLU A 121 -16.05 11.51 -4.63
C GLU A 121 -15.78 10.13 -5.22
N CYS A 122 -16.80 9.51 -5.81
CA CYS A 122 -16.69 8.24 -6.53
C CYS A 122 -17.47 8.24 -7.84
N GLU A 123 -16.81 7.92 -8.96
CA GLU A 123 -17.50 7.86 -10.25
C GLU A 123 -18.29 6.55 -10.41
N TRP A 124 -17.65 5.41 -10.09
CA TRP A 124 -18.23 4.09 -10.30
C TRP A 124 -18.07 3.19 -9.08
N PHE A 125 -19.21 2.68 -8.59
CA PHE A 125 -19.28 1.71 -7.51
C PHE A 125 -20.18 0.55 -7.91
N VAL A 126 -19.63 -0.67 -7.87
CA VAL A 126 -20.36 -1.86 -8.33
C VAL A 126 -21.16 -2.50 -7.19
N MET A 127 -20.51 -2.89 -6.09
CA MET A 127 -21.14 -3.71 -5.04
C MET A 127 -20.58 -3.43 -3.65
N GLY A 128 -21.49 -3.37 -2.66
CA GLY A 128 -21.12 -3.20 -1.25
C GLY A 128 -22.04 -2.30 -0.45
N PHE A 129 -21.62 -1.93 0.76
CA PHE A 129 -22.34 -0.98 1.61
C PHE A 129 -21.58 0.34 1.69
N CYS A 130 -22.10 1.38 1.02
CA CYS A 130 -21.61 2.74 1.22
C CYS A 130 -22.39 3.46 2.32
N ARG A 131 -21.66 3.96 3.32
CA ARG A 131 -22.24 4.71 4.45
C ARG A 131 -22.37 6.19 4.14
N ASP A 132 -21.33 6.77 3.53
CA ASP A 132 -21.23 8.20 3.23
C ASP A 132 -20.50 8.36 1.88
N CYS A 133 -21.24 8.21 0.77
CA CYS A 133 -20.78 8.51 -0.60
C CYS A 133 -21.51 9.77 -1.08
N LYS A 134 -20.78 10.75 -1.61
CA LYS A 134 -21.35 11.82 -2.44
C LYS A 134 -21.02 11.57 -3.90
#